data_AF-A0A2M7UF12-F1
#
_entry.id   AF-A0A2M7UF12-F1
#
_cell.length_a   1.000
_cell.length_b   1.000
_cell.length_c   1.000
_cell.angle_alpha   90.00
_cell.angle_beta   90.00
_cell.angle_gamma   90.00
#
_symmetry.space_group_name_H-M   'P 1'
#
loop_
_entity.id
_entity.type
_entity.pdbx_description
1 polymer ?
#
loop_
_entity_poly.entity_id
_entity_poly.type
_entity_poly.pdbx_seq_one_letter_code
_entity_poly.pdbx_strand_id
1 'polypeptide(L)'
;MIHIYTGDGKGKTTAALGLALRAVGAGKKVLLIQFLKDGRSSELKAIKRISGFDFKTFGKKGFTDKNNLTQKDFDLARQGFIFFKEALESKKYDLIISDE
;
A
#
# COMPACT_ATOMS: atom_id res chain seq x y z
N MET A 1 8.62 14.91 -4.07
CA MET A 1 8.08 14.43 -5.36
C MET A 1 6.90 13.52 -5.07
N ILE A 2 5.80 13.64 -5.81
CA ILE A 2 4.58 12.83 -5.63
C ILE A 2 4.25 12.18 -6.96
N HIS A 3 3.90 10.90 -6.94
CA HIS A 3 3.47 10.14 -8.12
C HIS A 3 2.00 9.77 -7.95
N ILE A 4 1.22 9.94 -9.01
CA ILE A 4 -0.19 9.52 -9.06
C ILE A 4 -0.36 8.59 -10.26
N TYR A 5 -0.62 7.31 -10.00
CA TYR A 5 -0.96 6.34 -11.04
C TYR A 5 -2.48 6.16 -11.04
N THR A 6 -3.16 6.71 -12.05
CA THR A 6 -4.64 6.70 -12.18
C THR A 6 -5.08 6.18 -13.56
N GLY A 7 -6.40 6.06 -13.76
CA GLY A 7 -7.04 5.52 -14.97
C GLY A 7 -7.50 4.08 -14.82
N ASP A 8 -8.31 3.59 -15.77
CA ASP A 8 -8.96 2.26 -15.69
C ASP A 8 -8.07 1.11 -16.18
N GLY A 9 -6.93 1.44 -16.78
CA GLY A 9 -5.95 0.47 -17.24
C GLY A 9 -5.35 -0.37 -16.09
N LYS A 10 -5.03 -1.63 -16.41
CA LYS A 10 -4.19 -2.47 -15.53
C LYS A 10 -2.77 -1.91 -15.50
N GLY A 11 -2.12 -1.99 -14.33
CA GLY A 11 -0.70 -1.67 -14.19
C GLY A 11 -0.36 -0.59 -13.15
N LYS A 12 -1.34 0.11 -12.58
CA LYS A 12 -1.11 1.16 -11.54
C LYS A 12 -0.31 0.62 -10.34
N THR A 13 -0.83 -0.42 -9.70
CA THR A 13 -0.16 -1.08 -8.56
C THR A 13 1.18 -1.68 -9.00
N THR A 14 1.26 -2.30 -10.18
CA THR A 14 2.51 -2.89 -10.69
C THR A 14 3.60 -1.84 -10.93
N ALA A 15 3.25 -0.66 -11.45
CA ALA A 15 4.16 0.46 -11.62
C ALA A 15 4.68 0.99 -10.28
N ALA A 16 3.80 1.12 -9.28
CA ALA A 16 4.19 1.49 -7.92
C ALA A 16 5.15 0.46 -7.30
N LEU A 17 4.88 -0.83 -7.48
CA LEU A 17 5.76 -1.91 -7.01
C LEU A 17 7.11 -1.94 -7.74
N GLY A 18 7.15 -1.65 -9.04
CA GLY A 18 8.40 -1.53 -9.78
C GLY A 18 9.28 -0.38 -9.25
N LEU A 19 8.67 0.75 -8.89
CA LEU A 19 9.36 1.86 -8.24
C LEU A 19 9.87 1.47 -6.85
N ALA A 20 9.06 0.75 -6.06
CA ALA A 20 9.45 0.24 -4.76
C ALA A 20 10.67 -0.69 -4.84
N LEU A 21 10.63 -1.66 -5.75
CA LEU A 21 11.75 -2.59 -5.95
C LEU A 21 13.03 -1.87 -6.35
N ARG A 22 12.93 -0.86 -7.24
CA ARG A 22 14.07 0.00 -7.59
C ARG A 22 14.61 0.74 -6.38
N ALA A 23 13.74 1.33 -5.56
CA ALA A 23 14.14 2.07 -4.37
C ALA A 23 14.86 1.16 -3.35
N VAL A 24 14.31 -0.02 -3.07
CA VAL A 24 14.95 -1.00 -2.19
C VAL A 24 16.30 -1.45 -2.73
N GLY A 25 16.40 -1.71 -4.04
CA GLY A 25 17.67 -2.03 -4.70
C GLY A 25 18.73 -0.94 -4.56
N ALA A 26 18.32 0.31 -4.36
CA ALA A 26 19.19 1.44 -4.07
C ALA A 26 19.44 1.66 -2.56
N GLY A 27 19.11 0.70 -1.70
CA GLY A 27 19.31 0.76 -0.25
C GLY A 27 18.29 1.64 0.49
N LYS A 28 17.16 1.97 -0.15
CA LYS A 28 16.10 2.81 0.45
C LYS A 28 15.08 1.99 1.22
N LYS A 29 14.49 2.58 2.26
CA LYS A 29 13.40 1.97 3.03
C LYS A 29 12.05 2.32 2.39
N VAL A 30 11.25 1.30 2.12
CA VAL A 30 9.94 1.45 1.46
C VAL A 30 8.82 0.95 2.36
N LEU A 31 7.69 1.65 2.35
CA LEU A 31 6.44 1.22 2.95
C LEU A 31 5.32 1.16 1.90
N LEU A 32 4.67 0.01 1.77
CA LEU A 32 3.42 -0.14 1.01
C LEU A 32 2.22 -0.18 1.96
N ILE A 33 1.25 0.70 1.74
CA ILE A 33 -0.02 0.74 2.45
C ILE A 33 -1.11 0.41 1.43
N GLN A 34 -1.87 -0.66 1.69
CA GLN A 34 -2.98 -1.05 0.81
C GLN A 34 -4.32 -0.83 1.52
N PHE A 35 -5.19 -0.02 0.93
CA PHE A 35 -6.57 0.14 1.40
C PHE A 35 -7.48 -0.87 0.71
N LEU A 36 -8.59 -1.23 1.37
CA LEU A 36 -9.66 -2.08 0.81
C LEU A 36 -9.22 -3.50 0.39
N LYS A 37 -7.95 -3.87 0.62
CA LYS A 37 -7.34 -5.17 0.30
C LYS A 37 -7.08 -5.98 1.56
N ASP A 38 -7.23 -7.30 1.43
CA ASP A 38 -7.12 -8.26 2.53
C ASP A 38 -5.71 -8.81 2.78
N GLY A 39 -4.72 -8.32 2.04
CA GLY A 39 -3.33 -8.72 2.20
C GLY A 39 -2.96 -10.10 1.67
N ARG A 40 -3.75 -10.70 0.76
CA ARG A 40 -3.50 -12.05 0.22
C ARG A 40 -2.86 -12.08 -1.18
N SER A 41 -2.40 -10.95 -1.71
CA SER A 41 -1.83 -10.89 -3.06
C SER A 41 -0.47 -11.62 -3.16
N SER A 42 -0.13 -12.11 -4.35
CA SER A 42 1.16 -12.79 -4.60
C SER A 42 2.36 -11.84 -4.44
N GLU A 43 2.17 -10.56 -4.76
CA GLU A 43 3.17 -9.51 -4.60
C GLU A 43 3.58 -9.37 -3.13
N LEU A 44 2.62 -9.41 -2.20
CA LEU A 44 2.93 -9.36 -0.76
C LEU A 44 3.74 -10.57 -0.28
N LYS A 45 3.53 -11.75 -0.87
CA LYS A 45 4.35 -12.93 -0.55
C LYS A 45 5.82 -12.74 -0.96
N ALA A 46 6.07 -12.06 -2.08
CA ALA A 46 7.42 -11.72 -2.51
C ALA A 46 8.01 -10.61 -1.63
N ILE A 47 7.25 -9.55 -1.36
CA ILE A 47 7.67 -8.41 -0.52
C ILE A 47 8.12 -8.85 0.87
N LYS A 48 7.43 -9.81 1.49
CA LYS A 48 7.83 -10.40 2.79
C LYS A 48 9.27 -10.93 2.85
N ARG A 49 9.89 -11.23 1.70
CA ARG A 49 11.25 -11.76 1.59
C ARG A 49 12.29 -10.67 1.33
N ILE A 50 11.87 -9.43 1.17
CA ILE A 50 12.73 -8.31 0.79
C ILE A 50 13.01 -7.44 2.02
N SER A 51 14.27 -7.41 2.45
CA SER A 51 14.69 -6.53 3.55
C SER A 51 14.54 -5.06 3.15
N GLY A 52 14.04 -4.23 4.07
CA GLY A 52 13.80 -2.80 3.82
C GLY A 52 12.48 -2.49 3.10
N PHE A 53 11.64 -3.50 2.83
CA PHE A 53 10.31 -3.33 2.26
C PHE A 53 9.23 -3.75 3.27
N ASP A 54 8.68 -2.77 3.99
CA ASP A 54 7.56 -2.95 4.91
C ASP A 54 6.22 -2.83 4.16
N PHE A 55 5.17 -3.52 4.63
CA PHE A 55 3.82 -3.31 4.13
C PHE A 55 2.75 -3.44 5.22
N LYS A 56 1.62 -2.77 5.02
CA LYS A 56 0.44 -2.88 5.88
C LYS A 56 -0.85 -2.78 5.06
N THR A 57 -1.85 -3.58 5.40
CA THR A 57 -3.12 -3.64 4.69
C THR A 57 -4.29 -3.25 5.59
N PHE A 58 -5.21 -2.45 5.06
CA PHE A 58 -6.39 -1.92 5.72
C PHE A 58 -7.64 -2.28 4.91
N GLY A 59 -7.95 -3.56 4.90
CA GLY A 59 -9.15 -4.11 4.26
C GLY A 59 -9.66 -5.33 5.00
N LYS A 60 -10.98 -5.57 4.88
CA LYS A 60 -11.61 -6.78 5.41
C LYS A 60 -11.16 -8.01 4.62
N LYS A 61 -11.32 -9.21 5.18
CA LYS A 61 -11.13 -10.46 4.43
C LYS A 61 -12.09 -10.49 3.25
N GLY A 62 -11.57 -10.82 2.07
CA GLY A 62 -12.36 -10.88 0.84
C GLY A 62 -12.33 -9.58 0.07
N PHE A 63 -13.26 -9.46 -0.88
CA PHE A 63 -13.35 -8.30 -1.77
C PHE A 63 -14.22 -7.20 -1.13
N THR A 64 -13.83 -5.95 -1.35
CA THR A 64 -14.64 -4.80 -0.94
C THR A 64 -15.57 -4.43 -2.09
N ASP A 65 -16.86 -4.67 -1.91
CA ASP A 65 -17.89 -4.24 -2.85
C ASP A 65 -18.20 -2.76 -2.65
N LYS A 66 -17.97 -1.96 -3.71
CA LYS A 66 -18.21 -0.51 -3.70
C LYS A 66 -19.70 -0.17 -3.56
N ASN A 67 -20.60 -1.08 -3.94
CA ASN A 67 -22.04 -0.89 -3.80
C ASN A 67 -22.56 -1.30 -2.42
N ASN A 68 -21.73 -1.91 -1.58
CA ASN A 68 -22.10 -2.43 -0.26
C ASN A 68 -20.99 -2.20 0.77
N LEU A 69 -20.66 -0.91 0.97
CA LEU A 69 -19.70 -0.49 1.98
C LEU A 69 -20.30 -0.57 3.38
N THR A 70 -19.58 -1.19 4.29
CA THR A 70 -19.97 -1.35 5.69
C THR A 70 -19.24 -0.33 6.57
N GLN A 71 -19.76 -0.07 7.78
CA GLN A 71 -19.07 0.79 8.75
C GLN A 71 -17.62 0.35 9.00
N LYS A 72 -17.38 -0.97 8.99
CA LYS A 72 -16.05 -1.56 9.14
C LYS A 72 -15.09 -1.17 8.02
N ASP A 73 -15.57 -1.01 6.79
CA ASP A 73 -14.74 -0.56 5.66
C ASP A 73 -14.27 0.88 5.88
N PHE A 74 -15.18 1.76 6.33
CA PHE A 74 -14.84 3.14 6.69
C PHE A 74 -13.86 3.22 7.86
N ASP A 75 -14.05 2.38 8.89
CA ASP A 75 -13.17 2.40 10.06
C ASP A 75 -11.76 1.92 9.71
N LEU A 76 -11.64 0.88 8.88
CA LEU A 76 -10.34 0.42 8.37
C LEU A 76 -9.69 1.48 7.49
N ALA A 77 -10.44 2.14 6.62
CA ALA A 77 -9.91 3.23 5.80
C ALA A 77 -9.40 4.40 6.65
N ARG A 78 -10.15 4.79 7.70
CA ARG A 78 -9.70 5.81 8.67
C ARG A 78 -8.43 5.40 9.39
N GLN A 79 -8.34 4.15 9.86
CA GLN A 79 -7.14 3.62 10.50
C GLN A 79 -5.94 3.63 9.54
N GLY A 80 -6.16 3.25 8.29
CA GLY A 80 -5.13 3.29 7.25
C GLY A 80 -4.64 4.71 6.97
N PHE A 81 -5.55 5.68 6.97
CA PHE A 81 -5.20 7.08 6.75
C PHE A 81 -4.42 7.67 7.93
N ILE A 82 -4.80 7.34 9.17
CA ILE A 82 -4.03 7.71 10.36
C ILE A 82 -2.62 7.13 10.28
N PHE A 83 -2.50 5.83 9.99
CA PHE A 83 -1.20 5.17 9.85
C PHE A 83 -0.35 5.77 8.71
N PHE A 84 -0.97 6.16 7.60
CA PHE A 84 -0.28 6.84 6.51
C PHE A 84 0.32 8.18 6.96
N LYS A 85 -0.43 9.00 7.72
CA LYS A 85 0.09 10.25 8.28
C LYS A 85 1.25 10.02 9.23
N GLU A 86 1.09 9.08 10.16
CA GLU A 86 2.16 8.70 11.11
C GLU A 86 3.42 8.24 10.35
N ALA A 87 3.26 7.45 9.29
CA ALA A 87 4.38 6.99 8.47
C ALA A 87 5.10 8.16 7.77
N LEU A 88 4.36 9.13 7.22
CA LEU A 88 4.93 10.34 6.63
C LEU A 88 5.73 11.16 7.66
N GLU A 89 5.18 11.34 8.86
CA GLU A 89 5.80 12.11 9.94
C GLU A 89 7.04 11.41 10.54
N SER A 90 7.05 10.08 10.57
CA SER A 90 8.12 9.29 11.17
C SER A 90 9.49 9.49 10.51
N LYS A 91 9.52 9.91 9.24
CA LYS A 91 10.73 9.98 8.39
C LYS A 91 11.52 8.65 8.34
N LYS A 92 10.89 7.52 8.69
CA LYS A 92 11.52 6.18 8.68
C LYS A 92 11.71 5.63 7.26
N TYR A 93 10.86 6.05 6.32
CA TYR A 93 10.81 5.54 4.96
C TYR A 93 11.18 6.62 3.96
N ASP A 94 11.98 6.25 2.96
CA ASP A 94 12.32 7.11 1.83
C ASP A 94 11.19 7.14 0.78
N LEU A 95 10.38 6.07 0.71
CA LEU A 95 9.24 5.95 -0.19
C LEU A 95 8.06 5.33 0.53
N ILE A 96 6.91 6.00 0.46
CA ILE A 96 5.63 5.49 0.96
C ILE A 96 4.67 5.40 -0.22
N ILE A 97 4.05 4.24 -0.37
CA ILE A 97 3.05 3.96 -1.41
C ILE A 97 1.70 3.80 -0.71
N SER A 98 0.70 4.56 -1.16
CA SER A 98 -0.72 4.35 -0.84
C SER A 98 -1.37 3.74 -2.08
N ASP A 99 -1.89 2.51 -1.95
CA ASP A 99 -2.48 1.73 -3.03
C ASP A 99 -3.95 1.40 -2.72
N GLU A 100 -4.84 1.76 -3.66
CA GLU A 100 -6.30 1.95 -3.50
C GLU A 100 -6.71 3.03 -2.49
#